data_AF-A0A8I0H4L7-F1
#
_entry.id   AF-A0A8I0H4L7-F1
#
_cell.length_a   1.000
_cell.length_b   1.000
_cell.length_c   1.000
_cell.angle_alpha   90.00
_cell.angle_beta   90.00
_cell.angle_gamma   90.00
#
_symmetry.space_group_name_H-M   'P 1'
#
loop_
_entity.id
_entity.type
_entity.pdbx_description
1 polymer ?
#
loop_
_entity_poly.entity_id
_entity_poly.type
_entity_poly.pdbx_seq_one_letter_code
_entity_poly.pdbx_strand_id
1 'polypeptide(L)'
;FMLPDAVHPDKEGAAVLAKTVYEGITGDFGGLQMPEIYTDNMVLQHGRLLTIQGKADAGEKVTVSIDRQQLQAVTGADGKWAVDVRPLKAG
;
A
#
# COMPACT_ATOMS: atom_id res chain seq x y z
N PHE A 1 -16.33 -25.52 1.54
CA PHE A 1 -15.71 -24.35 0.89
C PHE A 1 -14.44 -24.06 1.68
N MET A 2 -13.30 -24.63 1.29
CA MET A 2 -12.05 -24.46 2.02
C MET A 2 -11.42 -23.13 1.61
N LEU A 3 -11.14 -22.28 2.59
CA LEU A 3 -10.31 -21.12 2.41
C LEU A 3 -8.90 -21.63 2.03
N PRO A 4 -8.25 -21.12 0.98
CA PRO A 4 -6.88 -21.44 0.67
C PRO A 4 -5.99 -20.82 1.76
N ASP A 5 -5.79 -21.57 2.85
CA ASP A 5 -4.78 -21.24 3.85
C ASP A 5 -3.43 -21.38 3.16
N ALA A 6 -2.80 -20.24 2.85
CA ALA A 6 -1.53 -20.05 2.14
C ALA A 6 -0.30 -20.68 2.85
N VAL A 7 -0.53 -21.70 3.68
CA VAL A 7 0.41 -22.41 4.54
C VAL A 7 0.47 -23.91 4.16
N HIS A 8 -0.43 -24.42 3.32
CA HIS A 8 -0.32 -25.78 2.80
C HIS A 8 0.77 -25.86 1.70
N PRO A 9 1.62 -26.91 1.69
CA PRO A 9 2.73 -27.06 0.75
C PRO A 9 2.26 -27.57 -0.62
N ASP A 10 1.23 -26.93 -1.17
CA ASP A 10 0.85 -27.09 -2.58
C ASP A 10 1.63 -26.09 -3.42
N LYS A 11 1.66 -26.29 -4.75
CA LYS A 11 2.39 -25.41 -5.69
C LYS A 11 2.03 -23.94 -5.51
N GLU A 12 0.78 -23.65 -5.15
CA GLU A 12 0.29 -22.30 -4.86
C GLU A 12 0.88 -21.72 -3.57
N GLY A 13 0.90 -22.47 -2.47
CA GLY A 13 1.51 -22.03 -1.21
C GLY A 13 3.03 -21.82 -1.32
N ALA A 14 3.72 -22.71 -2.03
CA ALA A 14 5.16 -22.56 -2.30
C ALA A 14 5.46 -21.31 -3.14
N ALA A 15 4.61 -20.98 -4.12
CA ALA A 15 4.76 -19.77 -4.93
C ALA A 15 4.55 -18.49 -4.11
N VAL A 16 3.61 -18.48 -3.17
CA VAL A 16 3.39 -17.34 -2.25
C VAL A 16 4.63 -17.10 -1.39
N LEU A 17 5.20 -18.16 -0.80
CA LEU A 17 6.43 -18.04 -0.01
C LEU A 17 7.63 -17.56 -0.84
N ALA A 18 7.81 -18.11 -2.04
CA ALA A 18 8.88 -17.68 -2.94
C ALA A 18 8.77 -16.20 -3.32
N LYS A 19 7.55 -15.73 -3.57
CA LYS A 19 7.26 -14.31 -3.83
C LYS A 19 7.59 -13.44 -2.61
N THR A 20 7.12 -13.80 -1.42
CA THR A 20 7.41 -13.02 -0.19
C THR A 20 8.91 -12.93 0.10
N VAL A 21 9.66 -14.02 -0.12
CA VAL A 21 11.11 -14.03 0.07
C VAL A 21 11.80 -13.18 -1.00
N TYR A 22 11.38 -13.26 -2.26
CA TYR A 22 11.89 -12.39 -3.33
C TYR A 22 11.68 -10.92 -2.97
N GLU A 23 10.45 -10.50 -2.67
CA GLU A 23 10.09 -9.11 -2.32
C GLU A 23 10.93 -8.59 -1.15
N GLY A 24 11.08 -9.39 -0.09
CA GLY A 24 11.86 -9.01 1.10
C GLY A 24 13.37 -8.91 0.86
N ILE A 25 13.91 -9.63 -0.11
CA ILE A 25 15.34 -9.59 -0.44
C ILE A 25 15.66 -8.49 -1.46
N THR A 26 14.83 -8.34 -2.49
CA THR A 26 15.08 -7.40 -3.59
C THR A 26 14.56 -6.00 -3.30
N GLY A 27 13.56 -5.88 -2.42
CA GLY A 27 12.82 -4.64 -2.22
C GLY A 27 11.87 -4.29 -3.37
N ASP A 28 11.70 -5.20 -4.34
CA ASP A 28 10.73 -5.11 -5.43
C ASP A 28 9.41 -5.70 -4.94
N PHE A 29 8.47 -4.82 -4.61
CA PHE A 29 7.12 -5.17 -4.16
C PHE A 29 6.10 -5.11 -5.28
N GLY A 30 6.56 -5.01 -6.54
CA GLY A 30 5.72 -4.83 -7.72
C GLY A 30 5.26 -3.39 -7.92
N GLY A 31 6.08 -2.41 -7.53
CA GLY A 31 5.84 -0.98 -7.73
C GLY A 31 4.69 -0.40 -6.92
N LEU A 32 4.29 0.83 -7.25
CA LEU A 32 3.25 1.58 -6.53
C LEU A 32 1.88 0.86 -6.62
N GLN A 33 1.36 0.44 -5.47
CA GLN A 33 0.08 -0.23 -5.31
C GLN A 33 -0.76 0.48 -4.25
N MET A 34 -1.96 0.88 -4.63
CA MET A 34 -2.96 1.39 -3.71
C MET A 34 -3.74 0.23 -3.09
N PRO A 35 -4.07 0.27 -1.78
CA PRO A 35 -4.96 -0.70 -1.18
C PRO A 35 -6.33 -0.69 -1.85
N GLU A 36 -7.00 -1.84 -1.95
CA GLU A 36 -8.32 -1.98 -2.60
C GLU A 36 -9.43 -1.13 -1.95
N ILE A 37 -9.21 -0.67 -0.71
CA ILE A 37 -10.11 0.30 -0.05
C ILE A 37 -10.07 1.69 -0.72
N TYR A 38 -8.97 2.01 -1.42
CA TYR A 38 -8.81 3.22 -2.22
C TYR A 38 -9.17 2.95 -3.68
N THR A 39 -10.47 2.89 -3.96
CA THR A 39 -11.03 2.63 -5.31
C THR A 39 -11.85 3.81 -5.83
N ASP A 40 -12.22 3.77 -7.11
CA ASP A 40 -13.06 4.80 -7.74
C ASP A 40 -14.36 5.01 -6.94
N ASN A 41 -14.73 6.28 -6.71
CA ASN A 41 -15.85 6.72 -5.85
C ASN A 41 -15.67 6.47 -4.34
N MET A 42 -14.47 6.17 -3.86
CA MET A 42 -14.21 6.06 -2.43
C MET A 42 -14.51 7.39 -1.70
N VAL A 43 -15.25 7.29 -0.59
CA VAL A 43 -15.53 8.40 0.31
C VAL A 43 -14.37 8.57 1.29
N LEU A 44 -13.65 9.69 1.17
CA LEU A 44 -12.66 10.10 2.15
C LEU A 44 -13.33 10.78 3.34
N GLN A 45 -12.90 10.42 4.54
CA GLN A 45 -13.40 11.04 5.76
C GLN A 45 -12.92 12.49 5.86
N HIS A 46 -13.85 13.42 6.04
CA HIS A 46 -13.58 14.85 6.20
C HIS A 46 -13.46 15.25 7.67
N GLY A 47 -12.83 16.40 7.95
CA GLY A 47 -12.77 16.99 9.30
C GLY A 47 -11.80 16.34 10.30
N ARG A 48 -11.01 15.33 9.89
CA ARG A 48 -9.95 14.73 10.71
C ARG A 48 -8.70 14.42 9.88
N LEU A 49 -7.58 14.17 10.57
CA LEU A 49 -6.35 13.73 9.93
C LEU A 49 -6.62 12.41 9.19
N LEU A 50 -6.23 12.35 7.92
CA LEU A 50 -6.47 11.19 7.07
C LEU A 50 -5.11 10.59 6.69
N THR A 51 -4.82 9.41 7.21
CA THR A 51 -3.65 8.65 6.80
C THR A 51 -3.95 7.95 5.48
N ILE A 52 -3.16 8.25 4.46
CA ILE A 52 -3.14 7.54 3.18
C ILE A 52 -1.91 6.65 3.19
N GLN A 53 -2.10 5.38 2.90
CA GLN A 53 -1.02 4.39 2.93
C GLN A 53 -1.16 3.41 1.77
N GLY A 54 -0.05 2.80 1.38
CA GLY A 54 -0.03 1.80 0.33
C GLY A 54 1.25 1.01 0.31
N LYS A 55 1.46 0.29 -0.79
CA LYS A 55 2.71 -0.42 -1.07
C LYS A 55 3.44 0.21 -2.25
N ALA A 56 4.77 0.09 -2.25
CA ALA A 56 5.65 0.51 -3.33
C ALA A 56 6.99 -0.20 -3.18
N ASP A 57 7.92 0.02 -4.11
CA ASP A 57 9.26 -0.56 -3.98
C ASP A 57 10.03 0.12 -2.85
N ALA A 58 10.91 -0.62 -2.18
CA ALA A 58 11.68 -0.10 -1.05
C ALA A 58 12.55 1.09 -1.48
N GLY A 59 12.48 2.19 -0.71
CA GLY A 59 13.20 3.43 -1.01
C GLY A 59 12.58 4.27 -2.14
N GLU A 60 11.47 3.84 -2.73
CA GLU A 60 10.75 4.62 -3.73
C GLU A 60 10.13 5.88 -3.11
N LYS A 61 10.12 6.96 -3.88
CA LYS A 61 9.53 8.23 -3.46
C LYS A 61 8.09 8.34 -3.94
N VAL A 62 7.15 8.27 -3.01
CA VAL A 62 5.72 8.40 -3.30
C VAL A 62 5.28 9.84 -3.09
N THR A 63 4.56 10.39 -4.08
CA THR A 63 3.96 11.72 -4.01
C THR A 63 2.44 11.60 -4.03
N VAL A 64 1.79 12.16 -3.01
CA VAL A 64 0.33 12.17 -2.85
C VAL A 64 -0.18 13.60 -3.02
N SER A 65 -1.12 13.80 -3.94
CA SER A 65 -1.71 15.11 -4.24
C SER A 65 -3.22 15.08 -4.00
N ILE A 66 -3.71 15.79 -2.97
CA ILE A 66 -5.14 15.82 -2.57
C ILE A 66 -5.52 17.24 -2.11
N ASP A 67 -6.61 17.81 -2.66
CA ASP A 67 -7.16 19.14 -2.33
C ASP A 67 -6.08 20.23 -2.11
N ARG A 68 -5.24 20.43 -3.13
CA ARG A 68 -4.10 21.38 -3.16
C ARG A 68 -2.97 21.08 -2.17
N GLN A 69 -3.02 19.96 -1.46
CA GLN A 69 -1.92 19.47 -0.63
C GLN A 69 -1.09 18.49 -1.46
N GLN A 70 0.23 18.70 -1.46
CA GLN A 70 1.19 17.76 -2.02
C GLN A 70 2.07 17.26 -0.86
N LEU A 71 2.03 15.96 -0.64
CA LEU A 71 2.77 15.27 0.42
C LEU A 71 3.68 14.24 -0.21
N GLN A 72 4.81 13.98 0.44
CA GLN A 72 5.79 13.01 -0.03
C GLN A 72 6.10 12.04 1.10
N ALA A 73 6.21 10.77 0.75
CA ALA A 73 6.72 9.71 1.61
C ALA A 73 7.82 8.94 0.87
N VAL A 74 8.70 8.32 1.64
CA VAL A 74 9.65 7.34 1.13
C VAL A 74 9.20 5.98 1.64
N THR A 75 9.14 5.01 0.74
CA THR A 75 8.74 3.65 1.09
C THR A 75 9.79 2.98 1.97
N GLY A 76 9.34 2.38 3.07
CA GLY A 76 10.17 1.61 3.97
C GLY A 76 10.71 0.34 3.32
N ALA A 77 11.67 -0.30 4.01
CA ALA A 77 12.23 -1.58 3.56
C ALA A 77 11.19 -2.73 3.55
N ASP A 78 10.05 -2.56 4.22
CA ASP A 78 8.93 -3.50 4.22
C ASP A 78 7.92 -3.23 3.08
N GLY A 79 8.28 -2.35 2.14
CA GLY A 79 7.46 -2.02 0.97
C GLY A 79 6.26 -1.15 1.30
N LYS A 80 6.17 -0.60 2.51
CA LYS A 80 5.04 0.24 2.93
C LYS A 80 5.41 1.72 2.97
N TRP A 81 4.43 2.54 2.65
CA TRP A 81 4.52 4.00 2.78
C TRP A 81 3.21 4.55 3.34
N ALA A 82 3.29 5.69 4.02
CA ALA A 82 2.13 6.41 4.51
C ALA A 82 2.38 7.93 4.53
N VAL A 83 1.33 8.70 4.32
CA VAL A 83 1.30 10.16 4.49
C VAL A 83 0.07 10.58 5.28
N ASP A 84 0.22 11.58 6.14
CA ASP A 84 -0.89 12.17 6.85
C ASP A 84 -1.38 13.42 6.12
N VAL A 85 -2.60 13.32 5.58
CA VAL A 85 -3.29 14.39 4.89
C VAL A 85 -4.05 15.22 5.92
N ARG A 86 -3.82 16.54 5.93
CA ARG A 86 -4.57 17.44 6.80
C ARG A 86 -6.07 17.37 6.46
N PRO A 87 -6.95 17.60 7.44
CA PRO A 87 -8.39 17.53 7.24
C PRO A 87 -8.83 18.23 5.96
N LEU A 88 -9.44 17.46 5.06
CA LEU A 88 -10.04 18.00 3.85
C LEU A 88 -11.23 18.87 4.27
N LYS A 89 -11.31 20.08 3.71
CA LYS A 89 -12.52 20.89 3.86
C LYS A 89 -13.60 20.24 3.01
N ALA A 90 -14.77 20.00 3.59
CA ALA A 90 -15.94 19.66 2.78
C ALA A 90 -16.20 20.84 1.83
N GLY A 91 -16.34 20.54 0.54
CA GLY A 91 -16.80 21.50 -0.46
C GLY A 91 -18.28 21.78 -0.32
#